data_AF-A0A9X9LMK0-F1
#
_entry.id   AF-A0A9X9LMK0-F1
#
_cell.length_a   1.000
_cell.length_b   1.000
_cell.length_c   1.000
_cell.angle_alpha   90.00
_cell.angle_beta   90.00
_cell.angle_gamma   90.00
#
_symmetry.space_group_name_H-M   'P 1'
#
loop_
_entity.id
_entity.type
_entity.pdbx_description
1 polymer ?
#
loop_
_entity_poly.entity_id
_entity_poly.type
_entity_poly.pdbx_seq_one_letter_code
_entity_poly.pdbx_strand_id
1 'polypeptide(L)'
;MENRPSPSTIWRFYQEIARVLKDFHILSREICDGVLKNQNLMDKLKKSKFEVLISDPVFPCGDIVALKLGIPFMFSLRFSPASTVEKHCGKVPFPPSYVPAILSELTDQMSFTDRVRNFISYHLQDYMFDTLWKSWDSYYSEALGM
;
A
#
# COMPACT_ATOMS: atom_id res chain seq x y z
N MET A 1 -17.20 25.41 -7.02
CA MET A 1 -17.11 24.86 -8.40
C MET A 1 -15.75 25.13 -9.05
N GLU A 2 -14.95 26.08 -8.56
CA GLU A 2 -13.58 26.30 -9.04
C GLU A 2 -12.58 25.44 -8.25
N ASN A 3 -11.61 24.84 -8.96
CA ASN A 3 -10.54 23.92 -8.48
C ASN A 3 -10.80 22.41 -8.66
N ARG A 4 -11.33 21.98 -9.81
CA ARG A 4 -11.20 20.56 -10.21
C ARG A 4 -9.87 20.34 -10.93
N PRO A 5 -9.12 19.27 -10.64
CA PRO A 5 -7.81 19.05 -11.24
C PRO A 5 -7.94 18.81 -12.75
N SER A 6 -7.05 19.46 -13.51
CA SER A 6 -6.96 19.28 -14.96
C SER A 6 -6.28 17.94 -15.29
N PRO A 7 -6.49 17.36 -16.49
CA PRO A 7 -5.82 16.12 -16.87
C PRO A 7 -4.28 16.17 -16.76
N SER A 8 -3.65 17.30 -17.07
CA SER A 8 -2.20 17.47 -16.92
C SER A 8 -1.77 17.52 -15.45
N THR A 9 -2.59 18.12 -14.59
CA THR A 9 -2.38 18.11 -13.13
C THR A 9 -2.47 16.68 -12.58
N ILE A 10 -3.48 15.92 -12.99
CA ILE A 10 -3.67 14.50 -12.59
C ILE A 10 -2.47 13.66 -13.06
N TRP A 11 -2.03 13.85 -14.29
CA TRP A 11 -0.88 13.16 -14.85
C TRP A 11 0.40 13.46 -14.05
N ARG A 12 0.69 14.73 -13.82
CA ARG A 12 1.85 15.16 -13.02
C ARG A 12 1.78 14.61 -11.59
N PHE A 13 0.59 14.62 -10.98
CA PHE A 13 0.38 14.06 -9.65
C PHE A 13 0.75 12.57 -9.60
N TYR A 14 0.30 11.78 -10.57
CA TYR A 14 0.64 10.36 -10.62
C TYR A 14 2.13 10.09 -10.88
N GLN A 15 2.79 10.92 -11.68
CA GLN A 15 4.25 10.82 -11.84
C GLN A 15 5.00 11.08 -10.53
N GLU A 16 4.58 12.10 -9.76
CA GLU A 16 5.19 12.41 -8.47
C GLU A 16 4.89 11.34 -7.42
N ILE A 17 3.63 10.87 -7.33
CA ILE A 17 3.25 9.77 -6.44
C ILE A 17 4.02 8.49 -6.77
N ALA A 18 4.20 8.14 -8.04
CA ALA A 18 4.98 6.97 -8.43
C ALA A 18 6.44 7.07 -7.96
N ARG A 19 7.04 8.28 -8.04
CA ARG A 19 8.40 8.53 -7.54
C ARG A 19 8.46 8.36 -6.02
N VAL A 20 7.56 9.02 -5.30
CA VAL A 20 7.49 8.95 -3.82
C VAL A 20 7.27 7.52 -3.34
N LEU A 21 6.34 6.79 -3.95
CA LEU A 21 6.07 5.40 -3.57
C LEU A 21 7.26 4.49 -3.85
N LYS A 22 7.98 4.69 -4.97
CA LYS A 22 9.21 3.95 -5.24
C LYS A 22 10.26 4.17 -4.15
N ASP A 23 10.53 5.42 -3.80
CA ASP A 23 11.52 5.76 -2.75
C ASP A 23 11.07 5.21 -1.39
N PHE A 24 9.78 5.30 -1.09
CA PHE A 24 9.17 4.73 0.10
C PHE A 24 9.36 3.21 0.20
N HIS A 25 9.17 2.46 -0.89
CA HIS A 25 9.40 1.01 -0.89
C HIS A 25 10.87 0.65 -0.75
N ILE A 26 11.79 1.45 -1.30
CA ILE A 26 13.24 1.27 -1.08
C ILE A 26 13.56 1.44 0.40
N LEU A 27 13.12 2.54 1.02
CA LEU A 27 13.32 2.80 2.44
C LEU A 27 12.69 1.71 3.33
N SER A 28 11.49 1.25 2.97
CA SER A 28 10.80 0.19 3.71
C SER A 28 11.60 -1.12 3.72
N ARG A 29 12.27 -1.47 2.62
CA ARG A 29 13.18 -2.63 2.57
C ARG A 29 14.40 -2.45 3.46
N GLU A 30 15.00 -1.27 3.45
CA GLU A 30 16.15 -0.97 4.34
C GLU A 30 15.78 -1.06 5.82
N ILE A 31 14.60 -0.54 6.19
CA ILE A 31 14.06 -0.67 7.55
C ILE A 31 13.82 -2.14 7.88
N CYS A 32 13.24 -2.89 6.95
CA CYS A 32 12.97 -4.31 7.16
C CYS A 32 14.26 -5.12 7.35
N ASP A 33 15.26 -4.88 6.52
CA ASP A 33 16.60 -5.44 6.67
C ASP A 33 17.22 -5.10 8.03
N GLY A 34 17.07 -3.84 8.47
CA GLY A 34 17.54 -3.39 9.78
C GLY A 34 16.91 -4.14 10.95
N VAL A 35 15.66 -4.59 10.81
CA VAL A 35 14.98 -5.43 11.81
C VAL A 35 15.41 -6.90 11.67
N LEU A 36 15.28 -7.47 10.47
CA LEU A 36 15.47 -8.90 10.22
C LEU A 36 16.92 -9.34 10.41
N LYS A 37 17.90 -8.51 10.01
CA LYS A 37 19.33 -8.82 10.16
C LYS A 37 19.86 -8.54 11.57
N ASN A 38 19.08 -7.86 12.43
CA ASN A 38 19.46 -7.57 13.79
C ASN A 38 19.08 -8.72 14.74
N GLN A 39 20.01 -9.66 14.91
CA GLN A 39 19.79 -10.84 15.73
C GLN A 39 19.44 -10.50 17.20
N ASN A 40 20.05 -9.48 17.78
CA ASN A 40 19.76 -9.06 19.15
C ASN A 40 18.30 -8.60 19.31
N LEU A 41 17.78 -7.86 18.32
CA LEU A 41 16.40 -7.43 18.30
C LEU A 41 15.45 -8.63 18.11
N MET A 42 15.70 -9.48 17.12
CA MET A 42 14.87 -10.65 16.84
C MET A 42 14.82 -11.63 18.03
N ASP A 43 15.95 -11.87 18.69
CA ASP A 43 16.01 -12.70 19.89
C ASP A 43 15.25 -12.06 21.06
N LYS A 44 15.34 -10.74 21.23
CA LYS A 44 14.57 -10.01 22.24
C LYS A 44 13.08 -10.13 21.97
N LEU A 45 12.63 -9.91 20.73
CA LEU A 45 11.22 -10.05 20.34
C LEU A 45 10.69 -11.47 20.59
N LYS A 46 11.49 -12.50 20.24
CA LYS A 46 11.14 -13.90 20.50
C LYS A 46 11.03 -14.22 21.99
N LYS A 47 11.94 -13.71 22.82
CA LYS A 47 11.93 -13.91 24.28
C LYS A 47 10.79 -13.17 24.98
N SER A 48 10.31 -12.07 24.41
CA SER A 48 9.19 -11.29 24.96
C SER A 48 7.84 -12.01 24.86
N LYS A 49 7.72 -13.10 24.08
CA LYS A 49 6.51 -13.94 23.95
C LYS A 49 5.25 -13.14 23.59
N PHE A 50 5.36 -12.26 22.59
CA PHE A 50 4.18 -11.63 21.99
C PHE A 50 3.28 -12.70 21.37
N GLU A 51 1.97 -12.53 21.48
CA GLU A 51 0.99 -13.50 20.98
C GLU A 51 0.46 -13.15 19.58
N VAL A 52 0.53 -11.88 19.20
CA VAL A 52 0.04 -11.37 17.90
C VAL A 52 0.84 -10.15 17.48
N LEU A 53 1.04 -9.99 16.18
CA LEU A 53 1.60 -8.79 15.57
C LEU A 53 0.53 -8.04 14.78
N ILE A 54 0.42 -6.73 14.99
CA ILE A 54 -0.46 -5.87 14.20
C ILE A 54 0.42 -5.06 13.24
N SER A 55 0.13 -5.13 11.95
CA SER A 55 0.91 -4.46 10.89
C SER A 55 -0.01 -3.66 9.98
N ASP A 56 0.47 -2.54 9.46
CA ASP A 56 -0.19 -1.84 8.36
C ASP A 56 0.44 -2.33 7.04
N PRO A 57 -0.34 -2.90 6.10
CA PRO A 57 0.20 -3.43 4.86
C PRO A 57 0.77 -2.34 3.94
N VAL A 58 0.53 -1.05 4.18
CA VAL A 58 1.24 0.01 3.46
C VAL A 58 2.74 -0.01 3.75
N PHE A 59 3.16 -0.53 4.91
CA PHE A 59 4.57 -0.70 5.30
C PHE A 59 4.91 -2.20 5.37
N PRO A 60 5.33 -2.81 4.24
CA PRO A 60 5.62 -4.25 4.21
C PRO A 60 6.80 -4.56 5.12
N CYS A 61 6.74 -5.65 5.89
CA CYS A 61 7.80 -6.27 6.70
C CYS A 61 7.23 -6.90 7.98
N GLY A 62 6.21 -6.27 8.57
CA GLY A 62 5.69 -6.68 9.88
C GLY A 62 5.17 -8.12 9.88
N ASP A 63 4.53 -8.51 8.80
CA ASP A 63 4.13 -9.88 8.50
C ASP A 63 5.32 -10.84 8.35
N ILE A 64 6.39 -10.45 7.65
CA ILE A 64 7.64 -11.25 7.58
C ILE A 64 8.22 -11.47 8.98
N VAL A 65 8.26 -10.42 9.80
CA VAL A 65 8.72 -10.51 11.20
C VAL A 65 7.84 -11.46 12.00
N ALA A 66 6.51 -11.37 11.86
CA ALA A 66 5.58 -12.27 12.54
C ALA A 66 5.79 -13.73 12.13
N LEU A 67 5.97 -13.99 10.83
CA LEU A 67 6.26 -15.32 10.30
C LEU A 67 7.58 -15.87 10.86
N LYS A 68 8.64 -15.06 10.95
CA LYS A 68 9.93 -15.45 11.55
C LYS A 68 9.83 -15.71 13.06
N LEU A 69 8.95 -14.98 13.77
CA LEU A 69 8.69 -15.19 15.19
C LEU A 69 7.77 -16.39 15.45
N GLY A 70 7.06 -16.89 14.43
CA GLY A 70 6.11 -17.99 14.54
C GLY A 70 4.79 -17.60 15.23
N ILE A 71 4.38 -16.33 15.08
CA ILE A 71 3.16 -15.78 15.69
C ILE A 71 2.17 -15.33 14.61
N PRO A 72 0.85 -15.36 14.88
CA PRO A 72 -0.13 -14.80 13.96
C PRO A 72 0.06 -13.29 13.81
N PHE A 73 -0.34 -12.76 12.66
CA PHE A 73 -0.42 -11.32 12.42
C PHE A 73 -1.80 -10.90 11.93
N MET A 74 -2.14 -9.64 12.19
CA MET A 74 -3.35 -8.99 11.69
C MET A 74 -2.97 -7.69 10.98
N PHE A 75 -3.55 -7.49 9.81
CA PHE A 75 -3.43 -6.22 9.10
C PHE A 75 -4.46 -5.22 9.62
N SER A 76 -3.98 -4.02 9.95
CA SER A 76 -4.81 -2.85 10.23
C SER A 76 -4.47 -1.80 9.17
N LEU A 77 -5.37 -1.64 8.19
CA LEU A 77 -5.22 -0.67 7.12
C LEU A 77 -6.16 0.52 7.36
N ARG A 78 -5.62 1.73 7.44
CA ARG A 78 -6.44 2.95 7.50
C ARG A 78 -6.79 3.48 6.11
N PHE A 79 -5.82 3.52 5.22
CA PHE A 79 -6.00 3.85 3.80
C PHE A 79 -4.80 3.32 3.02
N SER A 80 -5.01 2.88 1.79
CA SER A 80 -3.95 2.74 0.81
C SER A 80 -4.25 3.63 -0.39
N PRO A 81 -3.25 4.11 -1.14
CA PRO A 81 -3.53 4.68 -2.45
C PRO A 81 -3.90 3.52 -3.39
N ALA A 82 -4.82 3.76 -4.34
CA ALA A 82 -5.56 2.74 -5.10
C ALA A 82 -6.76 2.13 -4.35
N SER A 83 -7.34 1.07 -4.93
CA SER A 83 -8.52 0.39 -4.36
C SER A 83 -8.38 -1.13 -4.25
N THR A 84 -7.29 -1.69 -4.76
CA THR A 84 -7.11 -3.14 -4.85
C THR A 84 -7.17 -3.82 -3.49
N VAL A 85 -6.47 -3.31 -2.47
CA VAL A 85 -6.41 -3.94 -1.16
C VAL A 85 -7.77 -3.85 -0.45
N GLU A 86 -8.39 -2.67 -0.45
CA GLU A 86 -9.71 -2.43 0.15
C GLU A 86 -10.79 -3.29 -0.53
N LYS A 87 -10.76 -3.38 -1.86
CA LYS A 87 -11.71 -4.14 -2.66
C LYS A 87 -11.53 -5.66 -2.51
N HIS A 88 -10.31 -6.16 -2.63
CA HIS A 88 -10.04 -7.60 -2.69
C HIS A 88 -9.82 -8.23 -1.31
N CYS A 89 -9.09 -7.55 -0.42
CA CYS A 89 -8.80 -8.03 0.93
C CYS A 89 -9.85 -7.54 1.94
N GLY A 90 -10.19 -6.24 1.90
CA GLY A 90 -11.17 -5.64 2.80
C GLY A 90 -12.64 -5.93 2.44
N LYS A 91 -12.89 -6.47 1.23
CA LYS A 91 -14.23 -6.71 0.68
C LYS A 91 -15.12 -5.46 0.67
N VAL A 92 -14.53 -4.27 0.62
CA VAL A 92 -15.25 -3.01 0.60
C VAL A 92 -15.59 -2.67 -0.86
N PRO A 93 -16.87 -2.39 -1.18
CA PRO A 93 -17.23 -1.97 -2.52
C PRO A 93 -16.66 -0.57 -2.81
N PHE A 94 -15.72 -0.49 -3.77
CA PHE A 94 -15.15 0.75 -4.30
C PHE A 94 -15.51 0.94 -5.78
N PRO A 95 -16.79 1.17 -6.12
CA PRO A 95 -17.16 1.41 -7.51
C PRO A 95 -16.79 2.84 -7.95
N PRO A 96 -16.09 2.98 -9.07
CA PRO A 96 -15.59 4.27 -9.55
C PRO A 96 -16.71 5.22 -10.02
N SER A 97 -17.97 4.77 -10.08
CA SER A 97 -19.10 5.61 -10.48
C SER A 97 -19.59 6.54 -9.38
N TYR A 98 -19.32 6.25 -8.10
CA TYR A 98 -19.76 7.06 -6.96
C TYR A 98 -18.75 7.17 -5.81
N VAL A 99 -17.70 6.35 -5.78
CA VAL A 99 -16.61 6.48 -4.80
C VAL A 99 -15.41 7.17 -5.45
N PRO A 100 -15.01 8.37 -5.00
CA PRO A 100 -13.84 9.05 -5.56
C PRO A 100 -12.56 8.27 -5.26
N ALA A 101 -11.65 8.22 -6.24
CA ALA A 101 -10.35 7.60 -6.09
C ALA A 101 -9.57 8.35 -5.00
N ILE A 102 -8.87 7.61 -4.15
CA ILE A 102 -8.13 8.19 -3.03
C ILE A 102 -7.06 9.14 -3.60
N LEU A 103 -6.96 10.34 -3.04
CA LEU A 103 -6.08 11.43 -3.50
C LEU A 103 -6.43 12.07 -4.85
N SER A 104 -7.63 11.84 -5.42
CA SER A 104 -8.05 12.47 -6.69
C SER A 104 -8.63 13.87 -6.57
N GLU A 105 -8.79 14.40 -5.34
CA GLU A 105 -9.51 15.64 -5.03
C GLU A 105 -11.00 15.65 -5.46
N LEU A 106 -11.52 14.53 -5.96
CA LEU A 106 -12.93 14.36 -6.26
C LEU A 106 -13.74 14.11 -4.99
N THR A 107 -15.03 14.46 -5.04
CA THR A 107 -15.99 14.19 -3.95
C THR A 107 -16.98 13.11 -4.39
N ASP A 108 -17.89 12.71 -3.51
CA ASP A 108 -19.03 11.85 -3.84
C ASP A 108 -20.00 12.51 -4.84
N GLN A 109 -19.97 13.84 -4.95
CA GLN A 109 -20.73 14.61 -5.93
C GLN A 109 -19.95 14.79 -7.24
N MET A 110 -20.08 13.81 -8.15
CA MET A 110 -19.40 13.77 -9.45
C MET A 110 -20.37 13.94 -10.64
N SER A 111 -20.01 14.83 -11.58
CA SER A 111 -20.64 14.87 -12.91
C SER A 111 -20.23 13.66 -13.76
N PHE A 112 -20.86 13.46 -14.91
CA PHE A 112 -20.45 12.38 -15.83
C PHE A 112 -18.96 12.47 -16.22
N THR A 113 -18.45 13.68 -16.50
CA THR A 113 -17.05 13.90 -16.84
C THR A 113 -16.11 13.60 -15.68
N ASP A 114 -16.51 13.92 -14.44
CA ASP A 114 -15.72 13.56 -13.26
C ASP A 114 -15.68 12.04 -13.06
N ARG A 115 -16.79 11.33 -13.29
CA ARG A 115 -16.84 9.87 -13.19
C ARG A 115 -15.90 9.19 -14.19
N VAL A 116 -15.78 9.73 -15.40
CA VAL A 116 -14.81 9.25 -16.40
C VAL A 116 -13.37 9.49 -15.92
N ARG A 117 -13.07 10.67 -15.37
CA ARG A 117 -11.75 10.98 -14.80
C ARG A 117 -11.43 10.06 -13.62
N ASN A 118 -12.41 9.85 -12.74
CA ASN A 118 -12.30 8.97 -11.60
C ASN A 118 -11.97 7.54 -12.05
N PHE A 119 -12.70 7.01 -13.03
CA PHE A 119 -12.45 5.69 -13.59
C PHE A 119 -11.00 5.54 -14.12
N ILE A 120 -10.50 6.55 -14.85
CA ILE A 120 -9.10 6.56 -15.32
C ILE A 120 -8.12 6.57 -14.14
N SER A 121 -8.40 7.39 -13.12
CA SER A 121 -7.60 7.47 -11.90
C SER A 121 -7.49 6.13 -11.16
N TYR A 122 -8.58 5.37 -11.04
CA TYR A 122 -8.55 4.02 -10.45
C TYR A 122 -7.57 3.11 -11.20
N HIS A 123 -7.66 3.05 -12.54
CA HIS A 123 -6.80 2.19 -13.34
C HIS A 123 -5.32 2.60 -13.29
N LEU A 124 -5.03 3.90 -13.31
CA LEU A 124 -3.66 4.39 -13.14
C LEU A 124 -3.10 4.01 -11.77
N GLN A 125 -3.90 4.16 -10.71
CA GLN A 125 -3.50 3.75 -9.37
C GLN A 125 -3.25 2.24 -9.29
N ASP A 126 -4.19 1.42 -9.73
CA ASP A 126 -4.06 -0.05 -9.68
C ASP A 126 -2.81 -0.52 -10.44
N TYR A 127 -2.53 0.03 -11.63
CA TYR A 127 -1.34 -0.31 -12.41
C TYR A 127 -0.02 0.06 -11.72
N MET A 128 0.04 1.26 -11.13
CA MET A 128 1.23 1.69 -10.38
C MET A 128 1.47 0.79 -9.17
N PHE A 129 0.43 0.49 -8.39
CA PHE A 129 0.54 -0.33 -7.19
C PHE A 129 0.91 -1.78 -7.50
N ASP A 130 0.30 -2.38 -8.53
CA ASP A 130 0.68 -3.72 -8.99
C ASP A 130 2.18 -3.79 -9.35
N THR A 131 2.68 -2.77 -10.04
CA THR A 131 4.11 -2.70 -10.40
C THR A 131 5.02 -2.61 -9.17
N LEU A 132 4.63 -1.81 -8.17
CA LEU A 132 5.41 -1.63 -6.95
C LEU A 132 5.39 -2.90 -6.07
N TRP A 133 4.22 -3.54 -5.94
CA TRP A 133 4.07 -4.78 -5.17
C TRP A 133 4.86 -5.93 -5.74
N LYS A 134 4.91 -6.09 -7.07
CA LYS A 134 5.76 -7.09 -7.74
C LYS A 134 7.24 -7.02 -7.34
N SER A 135 7.73 -5.84 -6.95
CA SER A 135 9.12 -5.70 -6.49
C SER A 135 9.39 -6.29 -5.10
N TRP A 136 8.34 -6.64 -4.35
CA TRP A 136 8.44 -7.29 -3.04
C TRP A 136 8.45 -8.80 -3.14
N ASP A 137 7.90 -9.40 -4.19
CA ASP A 137 7.83 -10.86 -4.32
C ASP A 137 9.20 -11.52 -4.13
N SER A 138 10.24 -11.01 -4.80
CA SER A 138 11.61 -11.53 -4.66
C SER A 138 12.16 -11.32 -3.24
N TYR A 139 11.84 -10.19 -2.61
CA TYR A 139 12.30 -9.88 -1.25
C TYR A 139 11.65 -10.81 -0.22
N TYR A 140 10.36 -11.09 -0.36
CA TYR A 140 9.65 -12.03 0.52
C TYR A 140 10.20 -13.44 0.40
N SER A 141 10.44 -13.93 -0.83
CA SER A 141 11.05 -15.23 -1.06
C SER A 141 12.42 -15.34 -0.37
N GLU A 142 13.30 -14.35 -0.58
CA GLU A 142 14.63 -14.32 0.06
C GLU A 142 14.52 -14.25 1.58
N ALA A 143 13.73 -13.32 2.11
CA ALA A 143 13.60 -13.10 3.54
C ALA A 143 13.03 -14.34 4.25
N LEU A 144 12.05 -15.02 3.67
CA LEU A 144 11.42 -16.21 4.24
C LEU A 144 12.20 -17.50 3.95
N GLY A 145 13.08 -17.51 2.95
CA GLY A 145 13.85 -18.68 2.51
C GLY A 145 13.02 -19.65 1.67
N MET A 146 12.14 -19.12 0.81
CA MET A 146 11.28 -19.86 -0.12
C MET A 146 11.75 -19.74 -1.57
#